data_AF-A0A923QW91-F1
#
_entry.id   AF-A0A923QW91-F1
#
_cell.length_a   1.000
_cell.length_b   1.000
_cell.length_c   1.000
_cell.angle_alpha   90.00
_cell.angle_beta   90.00
_cell.angle_gamma   90.00
#
_symmetry.space_group_name_H-M   'P 1'
#
loop_
_entity.id
_entity.type
_entity.pdbx_description
1 polymer ?
#
loop_
_entity_poly.entity_id
_entity_poly.type
_entity_poly.pdbx_seq_one_letter_code
_entity_poly.pdbx_strand_id
1 'polypeptide(L)'
;MRYYKIICGFLFFFLVCIETNAQLNKADTAQARVYYEQSQKLIFQKKFVQAEVLFVKIFKMNTLLPDEICYHYSKTLFELEKYSQSKIFIEKYIRLQGEKGQFYLNALQLQLDVDKKLDSSLNQECEKIVKDTCHLCHGLGVALQTCTRCDGHGQIICDLCKGNKVNIETTSFGDRYFTCSRCNGAGIITCPVCENTKLEKRKCVNCWGRKLAYYRKKC
;
A
#
# COMPACT_ATOMS: atom_id res chain seq x y z
N MET A 1 50.91 -40.39 46.59
CA MET A 1 50.93 -39.59 45.33
C MET A 1 49.75 -40.02 44.49
N ARG A 2 48.90 -39.21 43.87
CA ARG A 2 48.75 -37.75 43.75
C ARG A 2 47.41 -37.53 42.99
N TYR A 3 46.59 -36.60 43.48
CA TYR A 3 45.54 -35.79 42.84
C TYR A 3 44.38 -36.48 42.06
N TYR A 4 43.14 -36.52 42.57
CA TYR A 4 42.13 -35.45 42.73
C TYR A 4 41.59 -34.84 41.42
N LYS A 5 40.26 -35.03 41.26
CA LYS A 5 39.23 -33.99 41.02
C LYS A 5 39.18 -33.30 39.65
N ILE A 6 37.93 -33.14 39.21
CA ILE A 6 37.41 -32.11 38.29
C ILE A 6 37.64 -32.39 36.80
N ILE A 7 36.72 -33.15 36.16
CA ILE A 7 36.17 -32.82 34.83
C ILE A 7 34.75 -33.45 34.74
N CYS A 8 33.79 -32.97 35.51
CA CYS A 8 32.37 -33.39 35.38
C CYS A 8 31.40 -32.21 35.37
N GLY A 9 31.87 -31.04 34.94
CA GLY A 9 31.07 -29.82 35.00
C GLY A 9 31.54 -28.78 34.00
N PHE A 10 31.52 -29.09 32.70
CA PHE A 10 31.74 -28.09 31.65
C PHE A 10 31.03 -28.42 30.33
N LEU A 11 29.89 -29.12 30.40
CA LEU A 11 29.01 -29.36 29.25
C LEU A 11 27.53 -29.14 29.61
N PHE A 12 27.28 -28.26 30.59
CA PHE A 12 25.94 -27.85 31.01
C PHE A 12 25.89 -26.33 31.26
N PHE A 13 26.59 -25.55 30.43
CA PHE A 13 26.61 -24.09 30.53
C PHE A 13 26.83 -23.42 29.15
N PHE A 14 26.13 -23.90 28.13
CA PHE A 14 26.02 -23.23 26.82
C PHE A 14 24.57 -23.28 26.32
N LEU A 15 23.64 -22.98 27.21
CA LEU A 15 22.23 -22.71 26.91
C LEU A 15 21.87 -21.31 27.45
N VAL A 16 22.74 -20.34 27.18
CA VAL A 16 22.48 -18.92 27.45
C VAL A 16 21.98 -18.28 26.17
N CYS A 17 20.66 -18.17 26.12
CA CYS A 17 19.86 -17.10 25.51
C CYS A 17 20.54 -16.26 24.41
N ILE A 18 20.40 -16.67 23.16
CA ILE A 18 20.44 -15.74 22.01
C ILE A 18 19.00 -15.57 21.52
N GLU A 19 18.19 -14.83 22.26
CA GLU A 19 16.91 -14.28 21.76
C GLU A 19 16.69 -12.87 22.32
N THR A 20 17.57 -11.93 21.99
CA THR A 20 17.35 -10.51 22.30
C THR A 20 17.57 -9.65 21.09
N ASN A 21 16.74 -9.82 20.04
CA ASN A 21 16.59 -8.76 19.02
C ASN A 21 15.18 -8.69 18.37
N ALA A 22 14.19 -9.46 18.84
CA ALA A 22 12.80 -9.34 18.35
C ALA A 22 11.90 -8.42 19.21
N GLN A 23 12.41 -7.88 20.33
CA GLN A 23 11.61 -7.13 21.30
C GLN A 23 11.54 -5.62 21.01
N LEU A 24 12.53 -5.03 20.32
CA LEU A 24 12.58 -3.60 20.04
C LEU A 24 11.37 -3.14 19.20
N ASN A 25 11.07 -3.85 18.11
CA ASN A 25 9.97 -3.48 17.19
C ASN A 25 8.57 -3.72 17.77
N LYS A 26 8.40 -4.67 18.70
CA LYS A 26 7.08 -5.00 19.28
C LYS A 26 6.64 -3.97 20.32
N ALA A 27 7.57 -3.53 21.19
CA ALA A 27 7.29 -2.53 22.22
C ALA A 27 6.94 -1.17 21.62
N ASP A 28 7.72 -0.72 20.62
CA ASP A 28 7.47 0.56 19.94
C ASP A 28 6.12 0.56 19.20
N THR A 29 5.73 -0.58 18.61
CA THR A 29 4.42 -0.70 17.94
C THR A 29 3.26 -0.65 18.94
N ALA A 30 3.40 -1.28 20.12
CA ALA A 30 2.38 -1.23 21.16
C ALA A 30 2.22 0.19 21.73
N GLN A 31 3.34 0.87 21.99
CA GLN A 31 3.32 2.24 22.50
C GLN A 31 2.76 3.25 21.49
N ALA A 32 3.07 3.09 20.19
CA ALA A 32 2.48 3.90 19.13
C ALA A 32 0.94 3.76 19.07
N ARG A 33 0.41 2.54 19.27
CA ARG A 33 -1.04 2.29 19.37
C ARG A 33 -1.67 3.01 20.56
N VAL A 34 -1.03 2.95 21.73
CA VAL A 34 -1.51 3.66 22.94
C VAL A 34 -1.58 5.16 22.70
N TYR A 35 -0.53 5.75 22.13
CA TYR A 35 -0.54 7.18 21.79
C TYR A 35 -1.61 7.52 20.76
N TYR A 36 -1.87 6.63 19.80
CA TYR A 36 -2.91 6.85 18.80
C TYR A 36 -4.32 6.86 19.43
N GLU A 37 -4.63 5.87 20.27
CA GLU A 37 -5.91 5.83 21.01
C GLU A 37 -6.11 7.06 21.91
N GLN A 38 -5.04 7.49 22.60
CA GLN A 38 -5.06 8.72 23.38
C GLN A 38 -5.31 9.96 22.51
N SER A 39 -4.69 10.03 21.33
CA SER A 39 -4.90 11.11 20.37
C SER A 39 -6.36 11.18 19.92
N GLN A 40 -7.00 10.03 19.66
CA GLN A 40 -8.42 9.97 19.30
C GLN A 40 -9.31 10.49 20.43
N LYS A 41 -9.03 10.13 21.69
CA LYS A 41 -9.74 10.68 22.87
C LYS A 41 -9.56 12.20 22.98
N LEU A 42 -8.35 12.71 22.75
CA LEU A 42 -8.08 14.15 22.78
C LEU A 42 -8.80 14.90 21.65
N ILE A 43 -8.85 14.33 20.44
CA ILE A 43 -9.65 14.87 19.33
C ILE A 43 -11.14 14.94 19.71
N PHE A 44 -11.69 13.88 20.32
CA PHE A 44 -13.08 13.87 20.78
C PHE A 44 -13.33 14.97 21.83
N GLN A 45 -12.36 15.25 22.69
CA GLN A 45 -12.38 16.33 23.67
C GLN A 45 -12.04 17.72 23.09
N LYS A 46 -11.84 17.85 21.77
CA LYS A 46 -11.39 19.08 21.08
C LYS A 46 -10.04 19.64 21.58
N LYS A 47 -9.18 18.80 22.17
CA LYS A 47 -7.84 19.17 22.64
C LYS A 47 -6.78 18.94 21.56
N PHE A 48 -6.86 19.70 20.47
CA PHE A 48 -6.07 19.45 19.25
C PHE A 48 -4.56 19.64 19.44
N VAL A 49 -4.13 20.63 20.22
CA VAL A 49 -2.69 20.86 20.50
C VAL A 49 -2.08 19.64 21.20
N GLN A 50 -2.79 19.06 22.18
CA GLN A 50 -2.32 17.88 22.91
C GLN A 50 -2.32 16.64 22.00
N ALA A 51 -3.32 16.51 21.12
CA ALA A 51 -3.37 15.44 20.13
C ALA A 51 -2.17 15.52 19.16
N GLU A 52 -1.84 16.72 18.66
CA GLU A 52 -0.68 16.92 17.78
C GLU A 52 0.62 16.46 18.43
N VAL A 53 0.84 16.80 19.70
CA VAL A 53 2.02 16.35 20.46
C VAL A 53 2.14 14.82 20.45
N LEU A 54 1.03 14.09 20.61
CA LEU A 54 1.05 12.63 20.55
C LEU A 54 1.31 12.10 19.14
N PHE A 55 0.72 12.69 18.11
CA PHE A 55 1.02 12.31 16.72
C PHE A 55 2.49 12.50 16.36
N VAL A 56 3.10 13.62 16.76
CA VAL A 56 4.54 13.86 16.57
C VAL A 56 5.38 12.79 17.28
N LYS A 57 4.97 12.35 18.49
CA LYS A 57 5.63 11.22 19.16
C LYS A 57 5.51 9.94 18.32
N ILE A 58 4.31 9.60 17.86
CA ILE A 58 4.05 8.40 17.05
C ILE A 58 4.95 8.37 15.81
N PHE A 59 5.04 9.47 15.05
CA PHE A 59 5.84 9.51 13.82
C PHE A 59 7.35 9.38 14.04
N LYS A 60 7.84 9.62 15.27
CA LYS A 60 9.25 9.38 15.63
C LYS A 60 9.56 7.91 15.93
N MET A 61 8.56 7.07 16.15
CA MET A 61 8.75 5.70 16.64
C MET A 61 9.08 4.68 15.55
N ASN A 62 9.25 5.10 14.28
CA ASN A 62 9.58 4.25 13.12
C ASN A 62 8.86 2.88 13.09
N THR A 63 7.54 2.89 13.36
CA THR A 63 6.70 1.69 13.44
C THR A 63 5.68 1.64 12.31
N LEU A 64 5.10 0.45 12.10
CA LEU A 64 3.98 0.30 11.17
C LEU A 64 2.73 0.93 11.78
N LEU A 65 2.18 1.95 11.11
CA LEU A 65 1.03 2.71 11.56
C LEU A 65 -0.22 2.38 10.74
N PRO A 66 -1.41 2.38 11.37
CA PRO A 66 -2.66 2.26 10.64
C PRO A 66 -2.87 3.48 9.72
N ASP A 67 -3.43 3.27 8.53
CA ASP A 67 -3.63 4.36 7.55
C ASP A 67 -4.60 5.43 8.07
N GLU A 68 -5.54 5.06 8.94
CA GLU A 68 -6.51 5.95 9.61
C GLU A 68 -5.83 7.07 10.38
N ILE A 69 -4.56 6.89 10.79
CA ILE A 69 -3.78 7.93 11.45
C ILE A 69 -3.67 9.18 10.57
N CYS A 70 -3.63 9.01 9.24
CA CYS A 70 -3.55 10.12 8.29
C CYS A 70 -4.83 10.98 8.35
N TYR A 71 -6.00 10.36 8.48
CA TYR A 71 -7.26 11.08 8.62
C TYR A 71 -7.32 11.86 9.95
N HIS A 72 -7.05 11.20 11.07
CA HIS A 72 -7.12 11.84 12.39
C HIS A 72 -6.08 12.93 12.58
N TYR A 73 -4.87 12.74 12.05
CA TYR A 73 -3.84 13.76 12.11
C TYR A 73 -4.16 14.94 11.21
N SER A 74 -4.64 14.70 9.99
CA SER A 74 -5.11 15.76 9.09
C SER A 74 -6.21 16.62 9.74
N LYS A 75 -7.20 15.98 10.40
CA LYS A 75 -8.25 16.69 11.13
C LYS A 75 -7.67 17.53 12.27
N THR A 76 -6.73 16.97 13.04
CA THR A 76 -6.03 17.71 14.11
C THR A 76 -5.33 18.95 13.54
N LEU A 77 -4.61 18.81 12.43
CA LEU A 77 -3.89 19.90 11.78
C LEU A 77 -4.84 20.97 11.23
N PHE A 78 -5.98 20.57 10.68
CA PHE A 78 -7.00 21.51 10.18
C PHE A 78 -7.53 22.41 11.30
N GLU A 79 -7.86 21.82 12.44
CA GLU A 79 -8.37 22.54 13.62
C GLU A 79 -7.30 23.44 14.28
N LEU A 80 -6.02 23.17 13.99
CA LEU A 80 -4.88 24.00 14.36
C LEU A 80 -4.48 25.00 13.27
N GLU A 81 -5.32 25.16 12.23
CA GLU A 81 -5.11 26.05 11.08
C GLU A 81 -3.84 25.75 10.26
N LYS A 82 -3.26 24.56 10.43
CA LYS A 82 -2.10 24.07 9.68
C LYS A 82 -2.53 23.46 8.34
N TYR A 83 -3.25 24.24 7.54
CA TYR A 83 -3.98 23.76 6.35
C TYR A 83 -3.09 23.06 5.31
N SER A 84 -1.89 23.58 5.02
CA SER A 84 -0.98 22.96 4.06
C SER A 84 -0.53 21.56 4.49
N GLN A 85 -0.27 21.35 5.78
CA GLN A 85 0.07 20.04 6.31
C GLN A 85 -1.16 19.13 6.34
N SER A 86 -2.31 19.67 6.74
CA SER A 86 -3.59 18.95 6.73
C SER A 86 -3.89 18.37 5.34
N LYS A 87 -3.66 19.15 4.27
CA LYS A 87 -3.81 18.74 2.87
C LYS A 87 -2.97 17.51 2.52
N ILE A 88 -1.68 17.52 2.87
CA ILE A 88 -0.76 16.40 2.57
C ILE A 88 -1.26 15.11 3.22
N PHE A 89 -1.71 15.16 4.48
CA PHE A 89 -2.17 13.98 5.19
C PHE A 89 -3.54 13.49 4.72
N ILE A 90 -4.47 14.38 4.36
CA ILE A 90 -5.79 13.94 3.85
C ILE A 90 -5.68 13.30 2.47
N GLU A 91 -4.86 13.87 1.59
CA GLU A 91 -4.56 13.28 0.28
C GLU A 91 -3.90 11.91 0.43
N LYS A 92 -2.99 11.77 1.39
CA LYS A 92 -2.37 10.48 1.71
C LYS A 92 -3.41 9.46 2.20
N TYR A 93 -4.34 9.84 3.08
CA TYR A 93 -5.42 8.95 3.53
C TYR A 93 -6.28 8.46 2.36
N ILE A 94 -6.75 9.39 1.52
CA ILE A 94 -7.57 9.10 0.34
C ILE A 94 -6.83 8.16 -0.62
N ARG A 95 -5.52 8.37 -0.83
CA ARG A 95 -4.69 7.53 -1.70
C ARG A 95 -4.49 6.12 -1.16
N LEU A 96 -4.28 5.96 0.15
CA LEU A 96 -4.00 4.66 0.77
C LEU A 96 -5.26 3.80 0.89
N GLN A 97 -6.35 4.39 1.38
CA GLN A 97 -7.58 3.66 1.71
C GLN A 97 -8.62 3.71 0.59
N GLY A 98 -8.65 4.79 -0.18
CA GLY A 98 -9.68 5.05 -1.19
C GLY A 98 -11.10 4.96 -0.62
N GLU A 99 -12.06 4.65 -1.48
CA GLU A 99 -13.48 4.50 -1.12
C GLU A 99 -13.79 3.34 -0.15
N LYS A 100 -12.79 2.54 0.26
CA LYS A 100 -12.98 1.49 1.28
C LYS A 100 -12.69 2.01 2.70
N GLY A 101 -12.03 3.15 2.81
CA GLY A 101 -11.68 3.75 4.09
C GLY A 101 -12.92 4.11 4.90
N GLN A 102 -12.89 3.79 6.20
CA GLN A 102 -13.97 4.11 7.14
C GLN A 102 -14.36 5.60 7.12
N PHE A 103 -13.41 6.50 6.90
CA PHE A 103 -13.59 7.95 6.91
C PHE A 103 -13.59 8.57 5.51
N TYR A 104 -13.78 7.79 4.44
CA TYR A 104 -13.62 8.30 3.07
C TYR A 104 -14.49 9.53 2.77
N LEU A 105 -15.79 9.48 3.10
CA LEU A 105 -16.68 10.62 2.89
C LEU A 105 -16.26 11.84 3.72
N ASN A 106 -15.92 11.62 4.99
CA ASN A 106 -15.43 12.68 5.87
C ASN A 106 -14.10 13.26 5.36
N ALA A 107 -13.25 12.45 4.73
CA ALA A 107 -11.98 12.87 4.17
C ALA A 107 -12.15 13.72 2.91
N LEU A 108 -13.09 13.35 2.03
CA LEU A 108 -13.45 14.20 0.88
C LEU A 108 -13.99 15.56 1.33
N GLN A 109 -14.85 15.57 2.36
CA GLN A 109 -15.36 16.82 2.91
C GLN A 109 -14.23 17.66 3.53
N LEU A 110 -13.37 17.05 4.36
CA LEU A 110 -12.24 17.77 4.96
C LEU A 110 -11.29 18.32 3.90
N GLN A 111 -11.06 17.60 2.80
CA GLN A 111 -10.24 18.09 1.69
C GLN A 111 -10.85 19.33 1.03
N LEU A 112 -12.17 19.36 0.82
CA LEU A 112 -12.87 20.56 0.35
C LEU A 112 -12.68 21.74 1.31
N ASP A 113 -12.84 21.48 2.61
CA ASP A 113 -12.73 22.53 3.63
C ASP A 113 -11.30 23.08 3.72
N VAL A 114 -10.27 22.22 3.58
CA VAL A 114 -8.86 22.60 3.49
C VAL A 114 -8.60 23.44 2.24
N ASP A 115 -9.11 23.04 1.07
CA ASP A 115 -8.90 23.76 -0.18
C ASP A 115 -9.51 25.18 -0.11
N LYS A 116 -10.71 25.33 0.46
CA LYS A 116 -11.35 26.64 0.71
C LYS A 116 -10.53 27.55 1.63
N LYS A 117 -9.79 26.98 2.59
CA LYS A 117 -8.94 27.75 3.51
C LYS A 117 -7.61 28.16 2.87
N LEU A 118 -7.10 27.36 1.94
CA LEU A 118 -5.84 27.64 1.24
C LEU A 118 -6.01 28.60 0.06
N ASP A 119 -7.17 28.56 -0.60
CA ASP A 119 -7.45 29.39 -1.75
C ASP A 119 -8.58 30.39 -1.44
N SER A 120 -8.20 31.63 -1.16
CA SER A 120 -9.14 32.74 -0.91
C SER A 120 -9.92 33.16 -2.18
N SER A 121 -9.53 32.67 -3.36
CA SER A 121 -10.24 32.90 -4.62
C SER A 121 -11.31 31.86 -4.92
N LEU A 122 -11.37 30.76 -4.15
CA LEU A 122 -12.57 29.94 -4.01
C LEU A 122 -13.62 30.76 -3.25
N ASN A 123 -14.18 31.74 -3.95
CA ASN A 123 -15.40 32.42 -3.56
C ASN A 123 -16.42 31.37 -3.13
N GLN A 124 -17.24 31.78 -2.17
CA GLN A 124 -18.23 31.05 -1.38
C GLN A 124 -19.32 30.28 -2.17
N GLU A 125 -19.03 29.78 -3.37
CA GLU A 125 -19.88 28.90 -4.15
C GLU A 125 -20.03 27.58 -3.40
N CYS A 126 -21.26 27.08 -3.26
CA CYS A 126 -21.45 25.81 -2.59
C CYS A 126 -20.90 24.68 -3.46
N GLU A 127 -19.81 24.08 -3.01
CA GLU A 127 -19.25 22.87 -3.57
C GLU A 127 -19.63 21.69 -2.67
N LYS A 128 -20.23 20.65 -3.27
CA LYS A 128 -20.66 19.44 -2.58
C LYS A 128 -20.10 18.20 -3.24
N ILE A 129 -19.88 17.17 -2.44
CA ILE A 129 -19.54 15.83 -2.93
C ILE A 129 -20.81 15.12 -3.36
N VAL A 130 -20.90 14.75 -4.63
CA VAL A 130 -22.02 14.00 -5.21
C VAL A 130 -21.53 12.63 -5.66
N LYS A 131 -22.32 11.60 -5.39
CA LYS A 131 -22.09 10.27 -5.94
C LYS A 131 -22.79 10.17 -7.29
N ASP A 132 -22.04 9.90 -8.34
CA ASP A 132 -22.56 9.84 -9.72
C ASP A 132 -21.91 8.67 -10.49
N THR A 133 -22.42 8.41 -11.69
CA THR A 133 -21.84 7.43 -12.63
C THR A 133 -20.39 7.80 -12.92
N CYS A 134 -19.49 6.82 -12.82
CA CYS A 134 -18.07 7.05 -13.03
C CYS A 134 -17.82 7.48 -14.48
N HIS A 135 -17.47 8.75 -14.68
CA HIS A 135 -17.19 9.34 -15.99
C HIS A 135 -15.98 8.73 -16.70
N LEU A 136 -15.04 8.11 -15.98
CA LEU A 136 -13.86 7.48 -16.58
C LEU A 136 -14.18 6.13 -17.24
N CYS A 137 -15.14 5.38 -16.70
CA CYS A 137 -15.53 4.07 -17.24
C CYS A 137 -16.97 4.03 -17.73
N HIS A 138 -17.68 5.17 -17.73
CA HIS A 138 -19.09 5.30 -18.08
C HIS A 138 -19.98 4.22 -17.43
N GLY A 139 -19.73 3.89 -16.17
CA GLY A 139 -20.49 2.87 -15.44
C GLY A 139 -20.13 1.42 -15.77
N LEU A 140 -19.10 1.14 -16.57
CA LEU A 140 -18.63 -0.22 -16.85
C LEU A 140 -17.91 -0.85 -15.65
N GLY A 141 -17.29 -0.03 -14.79
CA GLY A 141 -16.49 -0.49 -13.65
C GLY A 141 -15.12 -1.05 -14.02
N VAL A 142 -14.86 -1.26 -15.31
CA VAL A 142 -13.57 -1.73 -15.84
C VAL A 142 -12.97 -0.68 -16.78
N ALA A 143 -11.65 -0.66 -16.85
CA ALA A 143 -10.88 0.12 -17.79
C ALA A 143 -9.90 -0.81 -18.52
N LEU A 144 -9.69 -0.55 -19.82
CA LEU A 144 -8.61 -1.19 -20.56
C LEU A 144 -7.31 -0.49 -20.18
N GLN A 145 -6.31 -1.28 -19.78
CA GLN A 145 -4.98 -0.80 -19.46
C GLN A 145 -3.95 -1.62 -20.20
N THR A 146 -2.75 -1.06 -20.38
CA THR A 146 -1.60 -1.80 -20.89
C THR A 146 -1.40 -3.07 -20.08
N CYS A 147 -1.31 -4.20 -20.77
CA CYS A 147 -1.10 -5.50 -20.13
C CYS A 147 0.23 -5.51 -19.38
N THR A 148 0.20 -5.67 -18.05
CA THR A 148 1.44 -5.68 -17.24
C THR A 148 2.19 -7.00 -17.31
N ARG A 149 1.61 -8.05 -17.90
CA ARG A 149 2.31 -9.32 -18.07
C ARG A 149 3.33 -9.27 -19.19
N CYS A 150 3.06 -8.48 -20.22
CA CYS A 150 3.91 -8.34 -21.39
C CYS A 150 4.31 -6.88 -21.66
N ASP A 151 4.04 -5.96 -20.74
CA ASP A 151 4.28 -4.52 -20.86
C ASP A 151 3.84 -3.92 -22.22
N GLY A 152 2.68 -4.37 -22.72
CA GLY A 152 2.14 -3.93 -24.01
C GLY A 152 2.78 -4.55 -25.26
N HIS A 153 3.71 -5.50 -25.13
CA HIS A 153 4.32 -6.19 -26.28
C HIS A 153 3.40 -7.22 -26.94
N GLY A 154 2.41 -7.77 -26.22
CA GLY A 154 1.49 -8.80 -26.70
C GLY A 154 2.07 -10.22 -26.71
N GLN A 155 3.39 -10.35 -26.50
CA GLN A 155 4.14 -11.60 -26.44
C GLN A 155 5.06 -11.59 -25.22
N ILE A 156 5.41 -12.77 -24.73
CA ILE A 156 6.35 -12.97 -23.62
C ILE A 156 7.39 -14.03 -24.00
N ILE A 157 8.55 -13.97 -23.35
CA ILE A 157 9.57 -15.01 -23.48
C ILE A 157 8.96 -16.34 -23.04
N CYS A 158 9.22 -17.40 -23.81
CA CYS A 158 8.78 -18.74 -23.45
C CYS A 158 9.42 -19.13 -22.12
N ASP A 159 8.61 -19.36 -21.10
CA ASP A 159 9.02 -19.77 -19.76
C ASP A 159 9.62 -21.18 -19.72
N LEU A 160 9.26 -22.06 -20.67
CA LEU A 160 9.78 -23.41 -20.76
C LEU A 160 11.25 -23.44 -21.22
N CYS A 161 11.58 -22.80 -22.35
CA CYS A 161 12.95 -22.77 -22.87
C CYS A 161 13.72 -21.48 -22.53
N LYS A 162 13.10 -20.54 -21.81
CA LYS A 162 13.67 -19.23 -21.44
C LYS A 162 14.18 -18.41 -22.64
N GLY A 163 13.56 -18.58 -23.80
CA GLY A 163 13.98 -17.92 -25.05
C GLY A 163 15.00 -18.70 -25.88
N ASN A 164 15.55 -19.80 -25.37
CA ASN A 164 16.61 -20.57 -26.05
C ASN A 164 16.10 -21.41 -27.23
N LYS A 165 14.78 -21.46 -27.47
CA LYS A 165 14.12 -22.20 -28.57
C LYS A 165 14.25 -23.73 -28.49
N VAL A 166 15.17 -24.24 -27.67
CA VAL A 166 15.43 -25.66 -27.43
C VAL A 166 15.40 -25.98 -25.94
N ASN A 167 15.07 -27.23 -25.62
CA ASN A 167 15.19 -27.84 -24.30
C ASN A 167 16.35 -28.83 -24.33
N ILE A 168 17.12 -28.89 -23.23
CA ILE A 168 18.31 -29.73 -23.11
C ILE A 168 18.02 -30.82 -22.08
N GLU A 169 18.25 -32.06 -22.46
CA GLU A 169 18.21 -33.23 -21.58
C GLU A 169 19.61 -33.83 -21.47
N THR A 170 20.19 -33.78 -20.28
CA THR A 170 21.53 -34.35 -20.02
C THR A 170 21.40 -35.83 -19.67
N THR A 171 22.05 -36.68 -20.47
CA THR A 171 22.08 -38.13 -20.28
C THR A 171 23.51 -38.62 -20.03
N SER A 172 23.69 -39.88 -19.63
CA SER A 172 25.01 -40.51 -19.50
C SER A 172 25.81 -40.58 -20.81
N PHE A 173 25.14 -40.39 -21.95
CA PHE A 173 25.74 -40.35 -23.29
C PHE A 173 25.96 -38.92 -23.82
N GLY A 174 25.71 -37.90 -23.01
CA GLY A 174 25.80 -36.49 -23.37
C GLY A 174 24.45 -35.77 -23.43
N ASP A 175 24.47 -34.53 -23.92
CA ASP A 175 23.30 -33.66 -24.00
C ASP A 175 22.49 -33.89 -25.28
N ARG A 176 21.17 -34.04 -25.12
CA ARG A 176 20.21 -34.10 -26.23
C ARG A 176 19.42 -32.79 -26.30
N TYR A 177 19.28 -32.28 -27.52
CA TYR A 177 18.59 -31.02 -27.80
C TYR A 177 17.26 -31.30 -28.48
N PHE A 178 16.18 -30.75 -27.94
CA PHE A 178 14.85 -30.87 -28.51
C PHE A 178 14.28 -29.49 -28.78
N THR A 179 13.61 -29.30 -29.92
CA THR A 179 12.84 -28.08 -30.16
C THR A 179 11.82 -27.89 -29.05
N CYS A 180 11.73 -26.69 -28.48
CA CYS A 180 10.81 -26.42 -27.40
C CYS A 180 9.36 -26.58 -27.87
N SER A 181 8.64 -27.53 -27.28
CA SER A 181 7.25 -27.87 -27.63
C SER A 181 6.24 -26.76 -27.33
N ARG A 182 6.56 -25.85 -26.42
CA ARG A 182 5.66 -24.77 -26.02
C ARG A 182 5.68 -23.58 -26.96
N CYS A 183 6.85 -23.23 -27.50
CA CYS A 183 7.00 -22.12 -28.46
C CYS A 183 7.31 -22.57 -29.88
N ASN A 184 7.37 -23.89 -30.13
CA ASN A 184 7.73 -24.48 -31.42
C ASN A 184 9.00 -23.88 -32.03
N GLY A 185 10.02 -23.64 -31.18
CA GLY A 185 11.29 -23.04 -31.61
C GLY A 185 11.28 -21.52 -31.81
N ALA A 186 10.18 -20.80 -31.52
CA ALA A 186 10.16 -19.34 -31.63
C ALA A 186 10.92 -18.64 -30.48
N GLY A 187 10.96 -19.25 -29.30
CA GLY A 187 11.54 -18.66 -28.07
C GLY A 187 10.61 -17.66 -27.38
N ILE A 188 9.51 -17.29 -28.03
CA ILE A 188 8.46 -16.39 -27.53
C ILE A 188 7.11 -17.07 -27.68
N ILE A 189 6.16 -16.68 -26.83
CA ILE A 189 4.76 -17.12 -26.90
C ILE A 189 3.83 -15.91 -26.80
N THR A 190 2.63 -16.03 -27.37
CA THR A 190 1.58 -15.04 -27.16
C THR A 190 1.29 -14.86 -25.68
N CYS A 191 1.17 -13.62 -25.23
CA CYS A 191 0.86 -13.33 -23.84
C CYS A 191 -0.51 -13.94 -23.47
N PRO A 192 -0.58 -14.85 -22.49
CA PRO A 192 -1.83 -15.55 -22.15
C PRO A 192 -2.85 -14.63 -21.45
N VAL A 193 -2.43 -13.43 -21.02
CA VAL A 193 -3.31 -12.48 -20.31
C VAL A 193 -4.06 -11.57 -21.27
N CYS A 194 -3.38 -11.09 -22.32
CA CYS A 194 -3.97 -10.15 -23.28
C CYS A 194 -4.23 -10.78 -24.65
N GLU A 195 -3.77 -12.01 -24.92
CA GLU A 195 -3.98 -12.70 -26.20
C GLU A 195 -3.59 -11.83 -27.40
N ASN A 196 -2.42 -11.20 -27.33
CA ASN A 196 -1.89 -10.26 -28.33
C ASN A 196 -2.65 -8.92 -28.49
N THR A 197 -3.74 -8.68 -27.74
CA THR A 197 -4.44 -7.37 -27.76
C THR A 197 -3.64 -6.25 -27.09
N LYS A 198 -2.58 -6.61 -26.33
CA LYS A 198 -1.71 -5.69 -25.56
C LYS A 198 -2.43 -4.96 -24.41
N LEU A 199 -3.73 -5.18 -24.28
CA LEU A 199 -4.59 -4.57 -23.29
C LEU A 199 -5.17 -5.65 -22.38
N GLU A 200 -5.35 -5.32 -21.11
CA GLU A 200 -6.06 -6.17 -20.18
C GLU A 200 -7.16 -5.37 -19.47
N LYS A 201 -8.26 -6.07 -19.16
CA LYS A 201 -9.38 -5.48 -18.41
C LYS A 201 -9.00 -5.41 -16.95
N ARG A 202 -8.89 -4.20 -16.40
CA ARG A 202 -8.68 -3.98 -14.97
C ARG A 202 -9.84 -3.23 -14.37
N LYS A 203 -9.95 -3.27 -13.03
CA LYS A 203 -10.87 -2.39 -12.30
C LYS A 203 -10.53 -0.95 -12.65
N CYS A 204 -11.54 -0.16 -12.98
CA CYS A 204 -11.37 1.27 -13.25
C CYS A 204 -10.69 1.94 -12.05
N VAL A 205 -9.62 2.70 -12.30
CA VAL A 205 -8.83 3.36 -11.24
C VAL A 205 -9.62 4.38 -10.43
N ASN A 206 -10.67 4.96 -11.02
CA ASN A 206 -11.49 5.96 -10.37
C ASN A 206 -12.55 5.34 -9.44
N CYS A 207 -13.29 4.33 -9.89
CA CYS A 207 -14.38 3.71 -9.12
C CYS A 207 -14.06 2.33 -8.54
N TRP A 208 -12.87 1.79 -8.81
CA TRP A 208 -12.41 0.49 -8.31
C TRP A 208 -13.35 -0.69 -8.59
N GLY A 209 -14.11 -0.65 -9.69
CA GLY A 209 -15.09 -1.67 -10.05
C GLY A 209 -16.54 -1.37 -9.66
N ARG A 210 -16.81 -0.29 -8.91
CA ARG A 210 -18.15 0.00 -8.36
C ARG A 210 -19.08 0.74 -9.31
N LYS A 211 -18.60 1.14 -10.49
CA LYS A 211 -19.34 1.86 -11.54
C LYS A 211 -19.76 3.30 -11.18
N LEU A 212 -19.88 3.63 -9.90
CA LEU A 212 -20.12 4.97 -9.36
C LEU A 212 -18.84 5.55 -8.76
N ALA A 213 -18.68 6.86 -8.80
CA ALA A 213 -17.58 7.59 -8.18
C ALA A 213 -18.08 8.89 -7.53
N TYR A 214 -17.26 9.47 -6.64
CA TYR A 214 -17.56 10.72 -5.97
C TYR A 214 -16.91 11.89 -6.71
N TYR A 215 -17.72 12.90 -7.01
CA TYR A 215 -17.30 14.09 -7.72
C TYR A 215 -17.57 15.33 -6.90
N ARG A 216 -16.69 16.31 -7.04
CA ARG A 216 -16.97 17.66 -6.58
C ARG A 216 -17.87 18.33 -7.62
N LYS A 217 -19.06 18.76 -7.20
CA LYS A 217 -19.97 19.55 -8.03
C LYS A 217 -20.25 20.86 -7.34
N LYS A 218 -20.18 21.95 -8.11
CA LYS A 218 -20.85 23.18 -7.73
C LYS A 218 -22.34 22.90 -7.64
N CYS A 219 -22.99 23.44 -6.63
CA CYS A 219 -24.40 23.73 -6.73
C CYS A 219 -24.61 24.71 -7.89
#